data_AF-A0A1W5QHB4-F1
#
_entry.id   AF-A0A1W5QHB4-F1
#
_cell.length_a   1.000
_cell.length_b   1.000
_cell.length_c   1.000
_cell.angle_alpha   90.00
_cell.angle_beta   90.00
_cell.angle_gamma   90.00
#
_symmetry.space_group_name_H-M   'P 1'
#
loop_
_entity.id
_entity.type
_entity.pdbx_description
1 polymer ?
#
loop_
_entity_poly.entity_id
_entity_poly.type
_entity_poly.pdbx_seq_one_letter_code
_entity_poly.pdbx_strand_id
1 'polypeptide(L)'
;MVSHDTISDILIRIKNGQAASLLSVTVPNSHISLAILNSLHDAGYIRGYKFLKESNEIDVLLGYSNNEPLIRDLKIISKPGHRVYWRYRRIRRASNTEKKTTFLLSTSRGVITTEKACLYKIGGLIICKIN
;
A
#
# COMPACT_ATOMS: atom_id res chain seq x y z
N MET A 1 13.86 2.72 21.88
CA MET A 1 13.70 3.09 20.46
C MET A 1 12.86 2.02 19.78
N VAL A 2 11.54 2.19 19.71
CA VAL A 2 10.71 1.29 18.90
C VAL A 2 10.95 1.70 17.46
N SER A 3 11.68 0.89 16.69
CA SER A 3 11.79 1.07 15.24
C SER A 3 10.45 0.67 14.62
N HIS A 4 9.46 1.55 14.76
CA HIS A 4 8.18 1.42 14.09
C HIS A 4 8.45 1.42 12.58
N ASP A 5 8.12 0.31 11.94
CA ASP A 5 8.14 0.21 10.48
C ASP A 5 7.11 1.20 9.92
N THR A 6 7.59 2.38 9.52
CA THR A 6 6.76 3.52 9.08
C THR A 6 5.83 3.12 7.93
N ILE A 7 6.26 2.18 7.08
CA ILE A 7 5.44 1.64 5.99
C ILE A 7 4.22 0.89 6.55
N SER A 8 4.47 0.02 7.52
CA SER A 8 3.42 -0.74 8.20
C SER A 8 2.43 0.18 8.90
N ASP A 9 2.91 1.22 9.60
CA ASP A 9 2.06 2.21 10.27
C ASP A 9 1.13 2.93 9.28
N ILE A 10 1.66 3.45 8.17
CA ILE A 10 0.86 4.12 7.12
C ILE A 10 -0.25 3.19 6.60
N LEU A 11 0.11 1.96 6.23
CA LEU A 11 -0.84 1.00 5.68
C LEU A 11 -1.92 0.60 6.68
N ILE A 12 -1.55 0.40 7.95
CA ILE A 12 -2.47 0.06 9.02
C ILE A 12 -3.41 1.21 9.34
N ARG A 13 -2.92 2.47 9.39
CA ARG A 13 -3.77 3.66 9.58
C ARG A 13 -4.85 3.76 8.52
N ILE A 14 -4.49 3.58 7.25
CA ILE A 14 -5.45 3.61 6.13
C ILE A 14 -6.48 2.48 6.29
N LYS A 15 -6.03 1.23 6.52
CA LYS A 15 -6.92 0.08 6.68
C LYS A 15 -7.89 0.26 7.85
N ASN A 16 -7.41 0.73 8.99
CA ASN A 16 -8.21 0.94 10.18
C ASN A 16 -9.17 2.11 10.03
N GLY A 17 -8.73 3.21 9.40
CA GLY A 17 -9.61 4.32 9.07
C GLY A 17 -10.74 3.89 8.14
N GLN A 18 -10.44 3.04 7.15
CA GLN A 18 -11.49 2.47 6.30
C GLN A 18 -12.47 1.61 7.10
N ALA A 19 -11.97 0.67 7.90
CA ALA A 19 -12.80 -0.17 8.75
C ALA A 19 -13.68 0.64 9.73
N ALA A 20 -13.19 1.78 10.22
CA ALA A 20 -13.91 2.69 11.10
C ALA A 20 -14.87 3.66 10.37
N SER A 21 -15.04 3.52 9.05
CA SER A 21 -15.91 4.40 8.23
C SER A 21 -15.55 5.89 8.32
N LEU A 22 -14.27 6.22 8.50
CA LEU A 22 -13.79 7.59 8.52
C LEU A 22 -13.71 8.19 7.11
N LEU A 23 -13.86 9.50 6.99
CA LEU A 23 -13.70 10.19 5.71
C LEU A 23 -12.24 10.28 5.27
N SER A 24 -11.33 10.52 6.22
CA SER A 24 -9.90 10.64 5.97
C SER A 24 -9.07 10.21 7.18
N VAL A 25 -7.77 10.02 6.96
CA VAL A 25 -6.75 9.78 8.00
C VAL A 25 -5.48 10.56 7.70
N THR A 26 -4.74 10.95 8.72
CA THR A 26 -3.43 11.59 8.55
C THR A 26 -2.28 10.60 8.66
N VAL A 27 -1.29 10.80 7.81
CA VAL A 27 -0.04 10.01 7.78
C VAL A 27 1.18 10.93 7.70
N PRO A 28 2.34 10.53 8.24
CA PRO A 28 3.53 11.37 8.21
C PRO A 28 4.02 11.60 6.78
N ASN A 29 4.38 12.84 6.46
CA ASN A 29 4.92 13.20 5.16
C ASN A 29 6.36 12.68 4.98
N SER A 30 6.56 11.86 3.95
CA SER A 30 7.87 11.30 3.56
C SER A 30 7.85 10.83 2.10
N HIS A 31 9.01 10.72 1.47
CA HIS A 31 9.11 10.15 0.12
C HIS A 31 8.46 8.76 0.01
N ILE A 32 8.59 7.92 1.03
CA ILE A 32 8.01 6.59 1.00
C ILE A 32 6.49 6.61 1.19
N SER A 33 5.97 7.51 2.04
CA SER A 33 4.52 7.71 2.17
C SER A 33 3.90 8.12 0.85
N LEU A 34 4.52 9.07 0.13
CA LEU A 34 4.04 9.50 -1.18
C LEU A 34 4.08 8.38 -2.21
N ALA A 35 5.13 7.55 -2.23
CA ALA A 35 5.21 6.41 -3.14
C ALA A 35 4.10 5.37 -2.87
N ILE A 36 3.78 5.12 -1.60
CA ILE A 36 2.68 4.23 -1.20
C ILE A 36 1.33 4.83 -1.58
N LEU A 37 1.09 6.10 -1.22
CA LEU A 37 -0.18 6.77 -1.48
C LEU A 37 -0.47 6.89 -2.98
N ASN A 38 0.53 7.24 -3.80
CA ASN A 38 0.40 7.21 -5.26
C ASN A 38 0.02 5.82 -5.76
N SER A 39 0.68 4.77 -5.28
CA SER A 39 0.37 3.39 -5.69
C SER A 39 -1.04 2.97 -5.30
N LEU A 40 -1.50 3.33 -4.10
CA LEU A 40 -2.84 3.04 -3.62
C LEU A 40 -3.90 3.83 -4.39
N HIS A 41 -3.64 5.10 -4.68
CA HIS A 41 -4.54 5.96 -5.46
C HIS A 41 -4.68 5.45 -6.89
N ASP A 42 -3.57 5.17 -7.57
CA ASP A 42 -3.56 4.64 -8.94
C ASP A 42 -4.28 3.29 -9.05
N ALA A 43 -4.21 2.48 -8.00
CA ALA A 43 -4.91 1.20 -7.92
C ALA A 43 -6.36 1.32 -7.45
N GLY A 44 -6.82 2.53 -7.11
CA GLY A 44 -8.19 2.80 -6.68
C GLY A 44 -8.51 2.41 -5.24
N TYR A 45 -7.52 2.18 -4.37
CA TYR A 45 -7.74 1.81 -2.96
C TYR A 45 -8.02 3.01 -2.05
N ILE A 46 -7.60 4.22 -2.46
CA ILE A 46 -7.90 5.48 -1.78
C ILE A 46 -8.42 6.49 -2.81
N ARG A 47 -9.20 7.48 -2.38
CA ARG A 47 -9.78 8.49 -3.28
C ARG A 47 -8.81 9.59 -3.68
N GLY A 48 -7.80 9.84 -2.84
CA GLY A 48 -6.82 10.88 -3.06
C GLY A 48 -6.12 11.26 -1.76
N TYR A 49 -5.22 12.23 -1.84
CA TYR A 49 -4.54 12.77 -0.66
C TYR A 49 -4.07 14.20 -0.91
N LYS A 50 -3.87 14.97 0.17
CA LYS A 50 -3.39 16.35 0.10
C LYS A 50 -2.41 16.64 1.24
N PHE A 51 -1.47 17.55 1.00
CA PHE A 51 -0.58 18.05 2.04
C PHE A 51 -1.34 18.99 2.97
N LEU A 52 -1.12 18.82 4.28
CA LEU A 52 -1.59 19.78 5.26
C LEU A 52 -0.59 20.93 5.36
N LYS A 53 -1.07 22.17 5.36
CA LYS A 53 -0.21 23.37 5.36
C LYS A 53 0.44 23.63 6.73
N GLU A 54 -0.24 23.23 7.80
CA GLU A 54 0.12 23.55 9.19
C GLU A 54 0.86 22.40 9.89
N SER A 55 0.97 21.23 9.25
CA SER A 55 1.64 20.05 9.81
C SER A 55 2.48 19.35 8.74
N ASN A 56 3.52 18.61 9.16
CA ASN A 56 4.30 17.77 8.26
C ASN A 56 3.60 16.42 8.00
N GLU A 57 2.31 16.48 7.67
CA GLU A 57 1.45 15.31 7.44
C GLU A 57 0.69 15.42 6.12
N ILE A 58 0.20 14.26 5.68
CA ILE A 58 -0.63 14.11 4.49
C ILE A 58 -2.00 13.62 4.93
N ASP A 59 -3.05 14.34 4.54
CA ASP A 59 -4.44 13.93 4.72
C ASP A 59 -4.87 13.03 3.56
N VAL A 60 -5.27 11.80 3.88
CA VAL A 60 -5.59 10.74 2.93
C VAL A 60 -7.09 10.53 2.90
N LEU A 61 -7.72 10.82 1.76
CA LEU A 61 -9.15 10.59 1.53
C LEU A 61 -9.41 9.10 1.31
N LEU A 62 -10.20 8.52 2.20
CA LEU A 62 -10.48 7.09 2.20
C LEU A 62 -11.52 6.71 1.15
N GLY A 63 -11.42 5.48 0.64
CA GLY A 63 -12.27 4.97 -0.42
C GLY A 63 -13.18 3.85 0.07
N TYR A 64 -14.41 3.87 -0.43
CA TYR A 64 -15.47 2.92 -0.12
C TYR A 64 -16.24 2.57 -1.39
N SER A 65 -16.71 1.32 -1.50
CA SER A 65 -17.60 0.86 -2.56
C SER A 65 -18.78 0.11 -1.93
N ASN A 66 -20.02 0.52 -2.23
CA ASN A 66 -21.23 -0.04 -1.63
C ASN A 66 -21.18 -0.09 -0.09
N ASN A 67 -20.72 1.01 0.53
CA ASN A 67 -20.47 1.13 1.98
C ASN A 67 -19.43 0.15 2.56
N GLU A 68 -18.72 -0.61 1.73
CA GLU A 68 -17.63 -1.48 2.16
C GLU A 68 -16.27 -0.79 1.94
N PRO A 69 -15.30 -0.98 2.86
CA PRO A 69 -13.90 -0.60 2.65
C PRO A 69 -13.34 -1.12 1.33
N LEU A 70 -12.59 -0.28 0.61
CA LEU A 70 -11.84 -0.73 -0.58
C LEU A 70 -10.65 -1.63 -0.20
N ILE A 71 -10.10 -1.46 1.00
CA ILE A 71 -9.10 -2.32 1.62
C ILE A 71 -9.82 -3.13 2.71
N ARG A 72 -10.18 -4.38 2.41
CA ARG A 72 -10.89 -5.24 3.36
C ARG A 72 -9.92 -5.94 4.30
N ASP A 73 -8.87 -6.50 3.72
CA ASP A 73 -7.80 -7.12 4.49
C ASP A 73 -6.43 -6.64 4.02
N LEU A 74 -5.52 -6.49 4.97
CA LEU A 74 -4.16 -6.03 4.74
C LEU A 74 -3.20 -6.84 5.59
N LYS A 75 -2.32 -7.57 4.90
CA LYS A 75 -1.29 -8.39 5.54
C LYS A 75 0.10 -7.88 5.19
N ILE A 76 0.82 -7.40 6.19
CA ILE A 76 2.25 -7.06 6.04
C ILE A 76 3.06 -8.34 5.84
N ILE A 77 3.81 -8.40 4.74
CA ILE A 77 4.62 -9.57 4.36
C ILE A 77 6.09 -9.36 4.73
N SER A 78 6.68 -8.23 4.33
CA SER A 78 8.06 -7.90 4.67
C SER A 78 8.11 -7.10 5.97
N LYS A 79 8.82 -7.62 6.97
CA LYS A 79 9.11 -6.91 8.23
C LYS A 79 10.62 -6.63 8.34
N PRO A 80 11.09 -5.69 9.16
CA PRO A 80 12.52 -5.37 9.29
C PRO A 80 13.42 -6.60 9.51
N GLY A 81 13.00 -7.56 10.34
CA GLY A 81 13.73 -8.81 10.59
C GLY A 81 13.51 -9.93 9.57
N HIS A 82 12.61 -9.75 8.60
CA HIS A 82 12.29 -10.76 7.59
C HIS A 82 11.81 -10.10 6.30
N ARG A 83 12.76 -9.78 5.42
CA ARG A 83 12.52 -9.18 4.10
C ARG A 83 12.22 -10.26 3.07
N VAL A 84 11.07 -10.16 2.40
CA VAL A 84 10.62 -11.15 1.41
C VAL A 84 10.77 -10.57 0.01
N TYR A 85 11.62 -11.18 -0.82
CA TYR A 85 11.85 -10.75 -2.21
C TYR A 85 11.31 -11.76 -3.20
N TRP A 86 10.54 -11.29 -4.18
CA TRP A 86 10.06 -12.13 -5.28
C TRP A 86 10.64 -11.68 -6.62
N ARG A 87 11.09 -12.65 -7.42
CA ARG A 87 11.40 -12.44 -8.83
C ARG A 87 10.10 -12.30 -9.63
N TYR A 88 10.15 -11.60 -10.76
CA TYR A 88 9.02 -11.42 -11.68
C TYR A 88 8.23 -12.71 -11.96
N ARG A 89 8.91 -13.84 -12.22
CA ARG A 89 8.23 -15.12 -12.50
C ARG A 89 7.30 -15.58 -11.37
N ARG A 90 7.68 -15.31 -10.11
CA ARG A 90 6.86 -15.63 -8.93
C ARG A 90 5.68 -14.66 -8.79
N ILE A 91 5.93 -13.36 -9.01
CA ILE A 91 4.89 -12.31 -9.01
C ILE A 91 3.82 -12.63 -10.05
N ARG A 92 4.22 -12.94 -11.29
CA ARG A 92 3.30 -13.32 -12.38
C ARG A 92 2.46 -14.55 -12.02
N ARG A 93 3.07 -15.56 -11.40
CA ARG A 93 2.34 -16.76 -10.96
C ARG A 93 1.30 -16.41 -9.89
N ALA A 94 1.67 -15.63 -8.88
CA ALA A 94 0.75 -15.20 -7.82
C ALA A 94 -0.43 -14.40 -8.38
N SER A 95 -0.16 -13.48 -9.32
CA SER A 95 -1.20 -12.68 -10.01
C SER A 95 -2.22 -13.53 -10.77
N ASN A 96 -1.82 -14.68 -11.31
CA ASN A 96 -2.71 -15.56 -12.08
C ASN A 96 -3.59 -16.45 -11.19
N THR A 97 -3.05 -16.86 -10.03
CA THR A 97 -3.75 -17.77 -9.11
C THR A 97 -4.74 -17.03 -8.21
N GLU A 98 -4.43 -15.80 -7.81
CA GLU A 98 -5.22 -15.03 -6.85
C GLU A 98 -5.79 -13.74 -7.48
N LYS A 99 -6.79 -13.87 -8.36
CA LYS A 99 -7.34 -12.74 -9.16
C LYS A 99 -7.86 -11.54 -8.36
N LYS A 100 -8.12 -11.69 -7.06
CA LYS A 100 -8.60 -10.60 -6.17
C LYS A 100 -7.51 -10.05 -5.24
N THR A 101 -6.29 -10.57 -5.32
CA THR A 101 -5.20 -10.17 -4.44
C THR A 101 -4.28 -9.18 -5.14
N THR A 102 -4.04 -8.04 -4.51
CA THR A 102 -2.99 -7.10 -4.92
C THR A 102 -1.84 -7.13 -3.93
N PHE A 103 -0.62 -7.39 -4.40
CA PHE A 103 0.58 -7.12 -3.60
C PHE A 103 1.13 -5.74 -3.92
N LEU A 104 1.56 -5.05 -2.86
CA LEU A 104 2.35 -3.82 -2.95
C LEU A 104 3.83 -4.20 -2.84
N LEU A 105 4.66 -3.70 -3.74
CA LEU A 105 6.07 -4.07 -3.84
C LEU A 105 6.96 -2.84 -3.89
N SER A 106 8.12 -2.90 -3.25
CA SER A 106 9.22 -1.95 -3.50
C SER A 106 10.17 -2.53 -4.55
N THR A 107 10.39 -1.77 -5.62
CA THR A 107 11.18 -2.17 -6.79
C THR A 107 12.18 -1.09 -7.17
N SER A 108 13.04 -1.36 -8.17
CA SER A 108 13.92 -0.33 -8.74
C SER A 108 13.19 0.83 -9.41
N ARG A 109 11.88 0.69 -9.66
CA ARG A 109 11.00 1.75 -10.21
C ARG A 109 10.10 2.38 -9.13
N GLY A 110 10.48 2.24 -7.86
CA GLY A 110 9.68 2.71 -6.73
C GLY A 110 8.68 1.69 -6.22
N VAL A 111 7.74 2.17 -5.41
CA VAL A 111 6.64 1.36 -4.88
C VAL A 111 5.58 1.20 -5.96
N ILE A 112 5.18 -0.03 -6.26
CA ILE A 112 4.20 -0.34 -7.31
C ILE A 112 3.34 -1.55 -6.93
N THR A 113 2.24 -1.76 -7.64
CA THR A 113 1.37 -2.93 -7.49
C THR A 113 1.88 -4.14 -8.27
N THR A 114 1.33 -5.31 -7.96
CA THR A 114 1.58 -6.57 -8.67
C THR A 114 1.30 -6.44 -10.17
N GLU A 115 0.22 -5.77 -10.52
CA GLU A 115 -0.17 -5.53 -11.91
C GLU A 115 0.89 -4.72 -12.67
N LYS A 116 1.32 -3.59 -12.10
CA LYS A 116 2.41 -2.77 -12.67
C LYS A 116 3.74 -3.55 -12.71
N ALA A 117 4.04 -4.36 -11.70
CA ALA A 117 5.25 -5.18 -11.66
C ALA A 117 5.24 -6.26 -12.77
N CYS A 118 4.08 -6.86 -13.05
CA CYS A 118 3.87 -7.78 -14.16
C CYS A 118 4.02 -7.07 -15.52
N LEU A 119 3.45 -5.87 -15.68
CA LEU A 119 3.57 -5.05 -16.88
C LEU A 119 5.04 -4.72 -17.20
N TYR A 120 5.81 -4.30 -16.19
CA TYR A 120 7.23 -3.96 -16.35
C TYR A 120 8.16 -5.17 -16.30
N LYS A 121 7.64 -6.37 -16.01
CA LYS A 121 8.40 -7.61 -15.85
C LYS A 121 9.52 -7.51 -14.80
N ILE A 122 9.27 -6.83 -13.68
CA ILE A 122 10.26 -6.61 -12.60
C ILE A 122 9.90 -7.35 -11.31
N GLY A 123 10.93 -7.66 -10.52
CA GLY A 123 10.83 -8.19 -9.16
C GLY A 123 10.99 -7.11 -8.10
N GLY A 124 10.91 -7.50 -6.83
CA GLY A 124 11.13 -6.58 -5.72
C GLY A 124 10.84 -7.16 -4.35
N LEU A 125 10.91 -6.29 -3.35
CA LEU A 125 10.51 -6.56 -1.97
C LEU A 125 8.98 -6.55 -1.87
N ILE A 126 8.39 -7.61 -1.33
CA ILE A 126 6.94 -7.67 -1.08
C ILE A 126 6.63 -6.95 0.23
N ILE A 127 5.99 -5.79 0.16
CA ILE A 127 5.65 -4.99 1.33
C ILE A 127 4.44 -5.63 2.04
N CYS A 128 3.31 -5.66 1.34
CA CYS A 128 2.05 -6.15 1.87
C CYS A 128 1.21 -6.85 0.79
N LYS A 129 0.21 -7.58 1.26
CA LYS A 129 -0.88 -8.17 0.50
C LYS A 129 -2.17 -7.44 0.88
N ILE A 130 -2.93 -7.03 -0.11
CA ILE A 130 -4.22 -6.34 0.00
C ILE A 130 -5.29 -7.22 -0.67
N ASN A 131 -6.41 -7.44 0.03
CA ASN A 131 -7.59 -8.15 -0.46
C ASN A 131 -8.86 -7.30 -0.34
#